data_AF-F3BCP9-F1
#
_entry.id   AF-F3BCP9-F1
#
_cell.length_a   1.000
_cell.length_b   1.000
_cell.length_c   1.000
_cell.angle_alpha   90.00
_cell.angle_beta   90.00
_cell.angle_gamma   90.00
#
_symmetry.space_group_name_H-M   'P 1'
#
loop_
_entity.id
_entity.type
_entity.pdbx_description
1 polymer ?
#
loop_
_entity_poly.entity_id
_entity_poly.type
_entity_poly.pdbx_seq_one_letter_code
_entity_poly.pdbx_strand_id
1 'polypeptide(L)'
;MVKKEQIQEVGKSVWIGVILFFSAVLFLMQSGDINHLKLFSDNLLWIIGAYIFGTIAVRFLFSLEICRKGAFLFQGEAIIWWVFLVFTVLSVILPFIPEYMRDIMLVNIFVLILMMLGNYLHMRYISKELNGGAWQKDFVLIEDLKRKPRNEEEFIKFIILYCEKNALELEILQYGEPAKVKMGGRVYTVKIVEYCSLSNGVAYAMEFRCE
;
A
#
# COMPACT_ATOMS: atom_id res chain seq x y z
N MET A 1 15.27 8.86 2.13
CA MET A 1 14.12 8.03 1.75
C MET A 1 13.13 7.85 2.91
N VAL A 2 13.55 7.39 4.09
CA VAL A 2 12.70 7.13 5.28
C VAL A 2 11.70 8.23 5.65
N LYS A 3 12.08 9.52 5.64
CA LYS A 3 11.17 10.63 6.00
C LYS A 3 9.98 10.81 5.05
N LYS A 4 10.12 10.50 3.74
CA LYS A 4 9.05 10.74 2.75
C LYS A 4 7.99 9.64 2.77
N GLU A 5 8.41 8.39 2.96
CA GLU A 5 7.50 7.25 3.16
C GLU A 5 6.67 7.43 4.43
N GLN A 6 7.29 7.86 5.53
CA GLN A 6 6.58 8.17 6.78
C GLN A 6 5.51 9.25 6.61
N ILE A 7 5.79 10.31 5.83
CA ILE A 7 4.80 11.37 5.57
C ILE A 7 3.61 10.83 4.77
N GLN A 8 3.86 10.02 3.74
CA GLN A 8 2.78 9.42 2.93
C GLN A 8 1.96 8.43 3.75
N GLU A 9 2.60 7.68 4.64
CA GLU A 9 1.93 6.76 5.55
C GLU A 9 1.05 7.50 6.57
N VAL A 10 1.57 8.56 7.19
CA VAL A 10 0.79 9.41 8.10
C VAL A 10 -0.41 10.01 7.36
N GLY A 11 -0.22 10.50 6.14
CA GLY A 11 -1.32 11.03 5.31
C GLY A 11 -2.44 10.01 5.08
N LYS A 12 -2.10 8.75 4.78
CA LYS A 12 -3.08 7.66 4.66
C LYS A 12 -3.83 7.41 5.98
N SER A 13 -3.14 7.46 7.13
CA SER A 13 -3.77 7.26 8.44
C SER A 13 -4.75 8.39 8.78
N VAL A 14 -4.39 9.63 8.48
CA VAL A 14 -5.27 10.79 8.64
C VAL A 14 -6.52 10.62 7.78
N TRP A 15 -6.37 10.23 6.52
CA TRP A 15 -7.50 10.03 5.61
C TRP A 15 -8.47 8.96 6.11
N ILE A 16 -7.96 7.83 6.62
CA ILE A 16 -8.78 6.78 7.24
C ILE A 16 -9.52 7.34 8.48
N GLY A 17 -8.83 8.11 9.34
CA GLY A 17 -9.43 8.71 10.52
C GLY A 17 -10.59 9.67 10.17
N VAL A 18 -10.42 10.45 9.10
CA VAL A 18 -11.47 11.34 8.60
C VAL A 18 -12.67 10.56 8.05
N ILE A 19 -12.44 9.48 7.30
CA ILE A 19 -13.53 8.62 6.80
C ILE A 19 -14.35 8.03 7.94
N LEU A 20 -13.69 7.51 8.98
CA LEU A 20 -14.36 6.94 10.15
C LEU A 20 -15.19 8.01 10.86
N PHE A 21 -14.63 9.20 11.08
CA PHE A 21 -15.36 10.31 11.65
C PHE A 21 -16.63 10.66 10.86
N PHE A 22 -16.52 10.81 9.54
CA PHE A 22 -17.70 11.11 8.71
C PHE A 22 -18.72 9.97 8.72
N SER A 23 -18.28 8.72 8.77
CA SER A 23 -19.20 7.58 8.87
C SER A 23 -20.01 7.59 10.18
N ALA A 24 -19.39 7.97 11.29
CA ALA A 24 -20.07 8.15 12.58
C ALA A 24 -21.08 9.30 12.54
N VAL A 25 -20.71 10.44 11.93
CA VAL A 25 -21.60 11.59 11.78
C VAL A 25 -22.81 11.24 10.89
N LEU A 26 -22.59 10.60 9.76
CA LEU A 26 -23.66 10.19 8.84
C LEU A 26 -24.62 9.20 9.52
N PHE A 27 -24.10 8.27 10.32
CA PHE A 27 -24.93 7.36 11.10
C PHE A 27 -25.79 8.09 12.14
N LEU A 28 -25.22 9.04 12.88
CA LEU A 28 -25.97 9.87 13.84
C LEU A 28 -27.05 10.71 13.16
N MET A 29 -26.75 11.28 11.98
CA MET A 29 -27.73 12.01 11.17
C MET A 29 -28.87 11.10 10.70
N GLN A 30 -28.57 9.89 10.24
CA GLN A 30 -29.59 8.92 9.78
C GLN A 30 -30.45 8.41 10.94
N SER A 31 -29.87 8.24 12.11
CA SER A 31 -30.55 7.76 13.32
C SER A 31 -31.44 8.84 13.98
N GLY A 32 -31.34 10.10 13.54
CA GLY A 32 -32.14 11.21 14.06
C GLY A 32 -31.77 11.63 15.48
N ASP A 33 -30.57 11.27 15.97
CA ASP A 33 -30.15 11.55 17.34
C ASP A 33 -29.54 12.97 17.46
N ILE A 34 -30.44 13.95 17.59
CA ILE A 34 -30.09 15.38 17.63
C ILE A 34 -29.23 15.73 18.86
N ASN A 35 -29.41 15.03 19.98
CA ASN A 35 -28.69 15.30 21.22
C ASN A 35 -27.21 14.93 21.10
N HIS A 36 -26.92 13.73 20.58
CA HIS A 36 -25.54 13.30 20.38
C HIS A 36 -24.88 13.99 19.19
N LEU A 37 -25.64 14.36 18.15
CA LEU A 37 -25.14 15.18 17.05
C LEU A 37 -24.69 16.55 17.53
N LYS A 38 -25.44 17.18 18.45
CA LYS A 38 -25.04 18.44 19.08
C LYS A 38 -23.76 18.29 19.89
N LEU A 39 -23.64 17.22 20.67
CA LEU A 39 -22.41 16.92 21.42
C LEU A 39 -21.19 16.72 20.49
N PHE A 40 -21.41 16.09 19.33
CA PHE A 40 -20.39 15.94 18.29
C PHE A 40 -19.99 17.28 17.66
N SER A 41 -20.97 18.15 17.41
CA SER A 41 -20.72 19.49 16.88
C SER A 41 -19.96 20.37 17.87
N ASP A 42 -20.35 20.37 19.14
CA ASP A 42 -19.74 21.19 20.18
C ASP A 42 -18.29 20.77 20.46
N ASN A 43 -17.95 19.48 20.26
CA ASN A 43 -16.62 18.92 20.49
C ASN A 43 -15.91 18.47 19.20
N LEU A 44 -16.29 19.01 18.06
CA LEU A 44 -15.90 18.50 16.74
C LEU A 44 -14.39 18.34 16.57
N LEU A 45 -13.60 19.35 16.97
CA LEU A 45 -12.14 19.33 16.86
C LEU A 45 -11.50 18.23 17.70
N TRP A 46 -12.01 18.02 18.92
CA TRP A 46 -11.51 16.98 19.83
C TRP A 46 -11.85 15.58 19.32
N ILE A 47 -13.06 15.40 18.80
CA ILE A 47 -13.50 14.09 18.29
C ILE A 47 -12.74 13.74 17.02
N ILE A 48 -12.65 14.65 16.04
CA ILE A 48 -11.81 14.44 14.84
C ILE A 48 -10.35 14.18 15.24
N GLY A 49 -9.82 14.95 16.18
CA GLY A 49 -8.47 14.77 16.70
C GLY A 49 -8.27 13.38 17.30
N ALA A 50 -9.23 12.88 18.07
CA ALA A 50 -9.20 11.54 18.65
C ALA A 50 -9.24 10.43 17.58
N TYR A 51 -10.06 10.57 16.54
CA TYR A 51 -10.08 9.62 15.42
C TYR A 51 -8.75 9.58 14.67
N ILE A 52 -8.19 10.74 14.34
CA ILE A 52 -6.90 10.84 13.63
C ILE A 52 -5.75 10.32 14.50
N PHE A 53 -5.73 10.71 15.78
CA PHE A 53 -4.72 10.23 16.71
C PHE A 53 -4.83 8.72 16.91
N GLY A 54 -6.05 8.19 17.03
CA GLY A 54 -6.31 6.76 17.13
C GLY A 54 -5.78 5.96 15.94
N THR A 55 -6.04 6.41 14.71
CA THR A 55 -5.53 5.71 13.51
C THR A 55 -4.00 5.79 13.39
N ILE A 56 -3.40 6.91 13.77
CA ILE A 56 -1.94 7.06 13.82
C ILE A 56 -1.35 6.13 14.90
N ALA A 57 -1.93 6.10 16.09
CA ALA A 57 -1.47 5.29 17.22
C ALA A 57 -1.56 3.79 16.92
N VAL A 58 -2.69 3.33 16.39
CA VAL A 58 -2.86 1.93 15.96
C VAL A 58 -1.78 1.55 14.95
N ARG A 59 -1.53 2.41 13.97
CA ARG A 59 -0.53 2.11 12.94
C ARG A 59 0.90 2.15 13.48
N PHE A 60 1.19 3.04 14.43
CA PHE A 60 2.45 3.06 15.14
C PHE A 60 2.65 1.78 15.98
N LEU A 61 1.60 1.27 16.62
CA LEU A 61 1.68 -0.01 17.33
C LEU A 61 1.99 -1.17 16.37
N PHE A 62 1.39 -1.17 15.18
CA PHE A 62 1.69 -2.19 14.16
C PHE A 62 3.07 -2.03 13.50
N SER A 63 3.70 -0.85 13.55
CA SER A 63 5.06 -0.65 13.05
C SER A 63 6.14 -1.08 14.04
N LEU A 64 5.79 -1.35 15.31
CA LEU A 64 6.71 -1.89 16.29
C LEU A 64 7.23 -3.27 15.86
N GLU A 65 8.53 -3.50 16.05
CA GLU A 65 9.19 -4.74 15.62
C GLU A 65 8.60 -6.01 16.26
N ILE A 66 7.99 -5.88 17.44
CA ILE A 66 7.32 -6.97 18.15
C ILE A 66 6.11 -7.45 17.34
N CYS A 67 5.29 -6.52 16.84
CA CYS A 67 4.15 -6.81 16.00
C CYS A 67 4.59 -7.34 14.63
N ARG A 68 5.68 -6.82 14.07
CA ARG A 68 6.26 -7.30 12.80
C ARG A 68 6.79 -8.74 12.92
N LYS A 69 7.47 -9.07 14.03
CA LYS A 69 7.93 -10.44 14.31
C LYS A 69 6.76 -11.38 14.63
N GLY A 70 5.68 -10.86 15.22
CA GLY A 70 4.45 -11.61 15.48
C GLY A 70 3.55 -11.80 14.25
N ALA A 71 3.89 -11.21 13.09
CA ALA A 71 3.06 -11.27 11.88
C ALA A 71 2.80 -12.72 11.38
N PHE A 72 3.68 -13.68 11.68
CA PHE A 72 3.45 -15.10 11.36
C PHE A 72 2.23 -15.68 12.09
N LEU A 73 1.86 -15.14 13.26
CA LEU A 73 0.68 -15.55 14.02
C LEU A 73 -0.64 -15.17 13.32
N PHE A 74 -0.58 -14.30 12.32
CA PHE A 74 -1.71 -13.85 11.52
C PHE A 74 -1.76 -14.50 10.14
N GLN A 75 -1.05 -15.62 9.93
CA GLN A 75 -1.04 -16.36 8.66
C GLN A 75 -1.73 -17.72 8.79
N GLY A 76 -2.38 -18.16 7.70
CA GLY A 76 -2.98 -19.49 7.59
C GLY A 76 -4.20 -19.69 8.49
N GLU A 77 -4.36 -20.91 9.04
CA GLU A 77 -5.50 -21.30 9.87
C GLU A 77 -5.61 -20.53 11.19
N ALA A 78 -4.52 -19.89 11.63
CA ALA A 78 -4.50 -19.06 12.83
C ALA A 78 -5.41 -17.82 12.72
N ILE A 79 -5.72 -17.34 11.51
CA ILE A 79 -6.63 -16.21 11.29
C ILE A 79 -8.04 -16.53 11.82
N ILE A 80 -8.52 -17.77 11.67
CA ILE A 80 -9.84 -18.18 12.13
C ILE A 80 -9.93 -18.07 13.66
N TRP A 81 -8.86 -18.46 14.36
CA TRP A 81 -8.75 -18.31 15.81
C TRP A 81 -8.75 -16.85 16.25
N TRP A 82 -8.07 -15.96 15.51
CA TRP A 82 -8.11 -14.53 15.79
C TRP A 82 -9.50 -13.93 15.61
N VAL A 83 -10.25 -14.35 14.58
CA VAL A 83 -11.63 -13.90 14.40
C VAL A 83 -12.49 -14.31 15.60
N PHE A 84 -12.37 -15.56 16.05
CA PHE A 84 -13.09 -16.05 17.23
C PHE A 84 -12.70 -15.30 18.51
N LEU A 85 -11.40 -15.05 18.71
CA LEU A 85 -10.88 -14.33 19.88
C LEU A 85 -11.40 -12.88 19.90
N VAL A 86 -11.36 -12.19 18.76
CA VAL A 86 -11.90 -10.83 18.62
C VAL A 86 -13.40 -10.80 18.93
N PHE A 87 -14.18 -11.74 18.39
CA PHE A 87 -15.62 -11.84 18.69
C PHE A 87 -15.88 -12.08 20.18
N THR A 88 -15.10 -12.97 20.80
CA THR A 88 -15.22 -13.27 22.24
C THR A 88 -14.92 -12.03 23.08
N VAL A 89 -13.83 -11.33 22.78
CA VAL A 89 -13.46 -10.08 23.47
C VAL A 89 -14.52 -9.00 23.27
N LEU A 90 -15.02 -8.82 22.05
CA LEU A 90 -16.09 -7.88 21.76
C LEU A 90 -17.36 -8.22 22.56
N SER A 91 -17.74 -9.49 22.65
CA SER A 91 -18.94 -9.92 23.41
C SER A 91 -18.87 -9.58 24.90
N VAL A 92 -17.66 -9.56 25.48
CA VAL A 92 -17.44 -9.19 26.88
C VAL A 92 -17.38 -7.67 27.05
N ILE A 93 -16.81 -6.93 26.11
CA ILE A 93 -16.59 -5.48 26.24
C ILE A 93 -17.83 -4.66 25.85
N LEU A 94 -18.54 -5.06 24.78
CA LEU A 94 -19.69 -4.33 24.23
C LEU A 94 -20.80 -4.02 25.26
N PRO A 95 -21.12 -4.89 26.25
CA PRO A 95 -22.11 -4.60 27.29
C PRO A 95 -21.71 -3.48 28.26
N PHE A 96 -20.41 -3.17 28.40
CA PHE A 96 -19.93 -2.11 29.29
C PHE A 96 -19.92 -0.72 28.63
N ILE A 97 -20.23 -0.66 27.33
CA ILE A 97 -20.19 0.58 26.54
C ILE A 97 -21.63 1.11 26.38
N PRO A 98 -21.88 2.42 26.55
CA PRO A 98 -23.18 3.03 26.29
C PRO A 98 -23.70 2.70 24.88
N GLU A 99 -25.01 2.49 24.74
CA GLU A 99 -25.61 2.02 23.49
C GLU A 99 -25.26 2.89 22.27
N TYR A 100 -25.29 4.21 22.41
CA TYR A 100 -24.95 5.13 21.32
C TYR A 100 -23.47 4.99 20.87
N MET A 101 -22.54 4.75 21.81
CA MET A 101 -21.13 4.53 21.48
C MET A 101 -20.92 3.17 20.83
N ARG A 102 -21.66 2.16 21.29
CA ARG A 102 -21.64 0.80 20.74
C ARG A 102 -22.01 0.81 19.26
N ASP A 103 -23.08 1.51 18.90
CA ASP A 103 -23.57 1.54 17.53
C ASP A 103 -22.60 2.28 16.59
N ILE A 104 -22.03 3.41 17.05
CA ILE A 104 -20.96 4.12 16.33
C ILE A 104 -19.73 3.22 16.12
N MET A 105 -19.32 2.47 17.15
CA MET A 105 -18.20 1.53 17.03
C MET A 105 -18.46 0.43 16.00
N LEU A 106 -19.66 -0.16 15.99
CA LEU A 106 -20.04 -1.20 15.04
C LEU A 106 -20.04 -0.67 13.59
N VAL A 107 -20.54 0.55 13.36
CA VAL A 107 -20.49 1.21 12.05
C VAL A 107 -19.05 1.42 11.60
N ASN A 108 -18.18 1.92 12.48
CA ASN A 108 -16.76 2.11 12.17
C ASN A 108 -16.06 0.79 11.82
N ILE A 109 -16.31 -0.29 12.60
CA ILE A 109 -15.78 -1.63 12.30
C ILE A 109 -16.26 -2.10 10.92
N PHE A 110 -17.54 -1.91 10.61
CA PHE A 110 -18.10 -2.27 9.32
C PHE A 110 -17.43 -1.51 8.16
N VAL A 111 -17.21 -0.20 8.30
CA VAL A 111 -16.51 0.63 7.31
C VAL A 111 -15.07 0.14 7.10
N LEU A 112 -14.35 -0.20 8.18
CA LEU A 112 -13.00 -0.76 8.08
C LEU A 112 -12.98 -2.10 7.32
N ILE A 113 -13.96 -2.98 7.56
CA ILE A 113 -14.08 -4.25 6.83
C ILE A 113 -14.33 -4.00 5.34
N LEU A 114 -15.21 -3.04 4.99
CA LEU A 114 -15.45 -2.68 3.58
C LEU A 114 -14.20 -2.11 2.90
N MET A 115 -13.46 -1.23 3.58
CA MET A 115 -12.20 -0.69 3.07
C MET A 115 -11.16 -1.80 2.87
N MET A 116 -11.05 -2.73 3.82
CA MET A 116 -10.16 -3.89 3.72
C MET A 116 -10.55 -4.78 2.54
N LEU A 117 -11.83 -5.08 2.37
CA LEU A 117 -12.33 -5.88 1.24
C LEU A 117 -12.07 -5.19 -0.10
N GLY A 118 -12.31 -3.87 -0.18
CA GLY A 118 -12.02 -3.06 -1.36
C GLY A 118 -10.54 -3.11 -1.73
N ASN A 119 -9.65 -2.94 -0.76
CA ASN A 119 -8.21 -3.07 -0.96
C ASN A 119 -7.81 -4.48 -1.38
N TYR A 120 -8.40 -5.51 -0.78
CA TYR A 120 -8.15 -6.90 -1.16
C TYR A 120 -8.59 -7.19 -2.61
N LEU A 121 -9.78 -6.74 -3.00
CA LEU A 121 -10.29 -6.88 -4.37
C LEU A 121 -9.44 -6.10 -5.37
N HIS A 122 -9.03 -4.88 -5.02
CA HIS A 122 -8.14 -4.07 -5.85
C HIS A 122 -6.77 -4.75 -6.05
N MET A 123 -6.15 -5.25 -4.99
CA MET A 123 -4.91 -6.02 -5.07
C MET A 123 -5.08 -7.33 -5.84
N ARG A 124 -6.23 -7.99 -5.70
CA ARG A 124 -6.56 -9.18 -6.48
C ARG A 124 -6.75 -8.86 -7.96
N TYR A 125 -7.35 -7.71 -8.27
CA TYR A 125 -7.49 -7.23 -9.64
C TYR A 125 -6.13 -6.91 -10.25
N ILE A 126 -5.31 -6.10 -9.57
CA ILE A 126 -3.95 -5.78 -10.01
C ILE A 126 -3.10 -7.04 -10.17
N SER A 127 -3.13 -7.97 -9.22
CA SER A 127 -2.35 -9.21 -9.34
C SER A 127 -2.84 -10.11 -10.47
N LYS A 128 -4.16 -10.20 -10.71
CA LYS A 128 -4.70 -10.90 -11.88
C LYS A 128 -4.31 -10.23 -13.20
N GLU A 129 -4.27 -8.90 -13.23
CA GLU A 129 -3.87 -8.14 -14.43
C GLU A 129 -2.38 -8.32 -14.74
N LEU A 130 -1.54 -8.28 -13.70
CA LEU A 130 -0.09 -8.51 -13.79
C LEU A 130 0.22 -9.96 -14.17
N ASN A 131 -0.47 -10.94 -13.58
CA ASN A 131 -0.22 -12.36 -13.83
C ASN A 131 -0.93 -12.89 -15.09
N GLY A 132 -2.05 -12.27 -15.48
CA GLY A 132 -2.92 -12.70 -16.59
C GLY A 132 -2.43 -12.27 -17.97
N GLY A 133 -1.32 -11.52 -18.03
CA GLY A 133 -0.64 -11.21 -19.28
C GLY A 133 -1.35 -10.22 -20.20
N ALA A 134 -2.49 -9.65 -19.83
CA ALA A 134 -3.15 -8.59 -20.59
C ALA A 134 -2.27 -7.33 -20.74
N TRP A 135 -1.32 -7.13 -19.82
CA TRP A 135 -0.27 -6.11 -19.87
C TRP A 135 1.03 -6.56 -20.60
N GLN A 136 1.11 -7.77 -21.16
CA GLN A 136 2.36 -8.29 -21.75
C GLN A 136 2.81 -7.59 -23.04
N LYS A 137 1.94 -6.85 -23.72
CA LYS A 137 2.33 -6.11 -24.94
C LYS A 137 3.12 -4.83 -24.65
N ASP A 138 2.93 -4.23 -23.48
CA ASP A 138 3.57 -2.96 -23.09
C ASP A 138 4.26 -3.06 -21.73
N PHE A 139 4.57 -4.28 -21.26
CA PHE A 139 5.29 -4.47 -20.01
C PHE A 139 6.72 -3.95 -20.17
N VAL A 140 6.91 -2.77 -19.60
CA VAL A 140 8.16 -2.05 -19.59
C VAL A 140 8.76 -2.20 -18.19
N LEU A 141 9.84 -2.95 -18.09
CA LEU A 141 10.58 -3.07 -16.83
C LEU A 141 11.48 -1.84 -16.71
N ILE A 142 11.31 -1.07 -15.64
CA ILE A 142 12.08 0.15 -15.36
C ILE A 142 12.97 -0.12 -14.16
N GLU A 143 14.28 -0.11 -14.37
CA GLU A 143 15.28 -0.17 -13.29
C GLU A 143 15.92 1.21 -13.12
N ASP A 144 15.79 1.77 -11.91
CA ASP A 144 16.38 3.07 -11.58
C ASP A 144 17.91 3.00 -11.52
N LEU A 145 18.54 3.86 -12.31
CA LEU A 145 19.99 4.02 -12.31
C LEU A 145 20.41 5.12 -11.34
N LYS A 146 21.43 4.83 -10.53
CA LYS A 146 22.06 5.84 -9.64
C LYS A 146 22.73 6.97 -10.43
N ARG A 147 23.20 6.69 -11.65
CA ARG A 147 23.86 7.64 -12.55
C ARG A 147 23.61 7.25 -14.01
N LYS A 148 23.62 8.23 -14.92
CA LYS A 148 23.69 7.96 -16.36
C LYS A 148 25.01 7.25 -16.70
N PRO A 149 25.00 6.15 -17.46
CA PRO A 149 26.24 5.56 -18.00
C PRO A 149 26.94 6.57 -18.90
N ARG A 150 28.27 6.59 -18.85
CA ARG A 150 29.10 7.52 -19.63
C ARG A 150 29.34 7.02 -21.04
N ASN A 151 29.46 5.69 -21.20
CA ASN A 151 29.81 5.01 -22.44
C ASN A 151 28.91 3.77 -22.66
N GLU A 152 28.84 3.29 -23.91
CA GLU A 152 28.09 2.08 -24.29
C GLU A 152 28.55 0.83 -23.51
N GLU A 153 29.85 0.70 -23.22
CA GLU A 153 30.37 -0.40 -22.40
C GLU A 153 29.84 -0.37 -20.97
N GLU A 154 29.68 0.83 -20.39
CA GLU A 154 29.14 1.00 -19.05
C GLU A 154 27.64 0.69 -19.03
N PHE A 155 26.92 1.03 -20.10
CA PHE A 155 25.52 0.69 -20.29
C PHE A 155 25.31 -0.83 -20.33
N ILE A 156 26.08 -1.57 -21.13
CA ILE A 156 26.00 -3.04 -21.17
C ILE A 156 26.38 -3.66 -19.83
N LYS A 157 27.38 -3.09 -19.13
CA LYS A 157 27.76 -3.55 -17.79
C LYS A 157 26.61 -3.43 -16.78
N PHE A 158 25.79 -2.38 -16.87
CA PHE A 158 24.60 -2.26 -16.02
C PHE A 158 23.55 -3.34 -16.32
N ILE A 159 23.36 -3.71 -17.59
CA ILE A 159 22.46 -4.80 -17.99
C ILE A 159 22.95 -6.14 -17.43
N ILE A 160 24.26 -6.43 -17.53
CA ILE A 160 24.87 -7.65 -17.00
C ILE A 160 24.69 -7.71 -15.47
N LEU A 161 25.02 -6.64 -14.75
CA LEU A 161 24.86 -6.56 -13.29
C LEU A 161 23.40 -6.74 -12.87
N TYR A 162 22.45 -6.22 -13.65
CA TYR A 162 21.04 -6.44 -13.41
C TYR A 162 20.65 -7.92 -13.56
N CYS A 163 21.13 -8.60 -14.61
CA CYS A 163 20.83 -10.01 -14.84
C CYS A 163 21.49 -10.91 -13.79
N GLU A 164 22.75 -10.65 -13.41
CA GLU A 164 23.45 -11.38 -12.36
C GLU A 164 22.74 -11.26 -11.00
N LYS A 165 22.32 -10.04 -10.63
CA LYS A 165 21.59 -9.77 -9.38
C LYS A 165 20.29 -10.57 -9.29
N ASN A 166 19.63 -10.81 -10.42
CA ASN A 166 18.35 -11.50 -10.51
C ASN A 166 18.48 -12.97 -10.95
N ALA A 167 19.70 -13.50 -11.09
CA ALA A 167 19.98 -14.84 -11.59
C ALA A 167 19.28 -15.16 -12.94
N LEU A 168 19.29 -14.20 -13.86
CA LEU A 168 18.70 -14.32 -15.20
C LEU A 168 19.77 -14.67 -16.24
N GLU A 169 19.47 -15.62 -17.12
CA GLU A 169 20.29 -15.91 -18.30
C GLU A 169 20.19 -14.75 -19.30
N LEU A 170 21.34 -14.23 -19.74
CA LEU A 170 21.47 -13.08 -20.63
C LEU A 170 22.18 -13.47 -21.93
N GLU A 171 21.53 -13.27 -23.07
CA GLU A 171 22.15 -13.31 -24.40
C GLU A 171 22.05 -11.92 -25.05
N ILE A 172 23.17 -11.34 -25.49
CA ILE A 172 23.17 -10.02 -26.14
C ILE A 172 23.00 -10.23 -27.64
N LEU A 173 21.90 -9.70 -28.21
CA LEU A 173 21.58 -9.82 -29.64
C LEU A 173 22.07 -8.62 -30.45
N GLN A 174 22.03 -7.41 -29.85
CA GLN A 174 22.53 -6.19 -30.47
C GLN A 174 23.23 -5.32 -29.43
N TYR A 175 24.48 -4.97 -29.73
CA TYR A 175 25.31 -4.09 -28.91
C TYR A 175 25.05 -2.61 -29.25
N GLY A 176 25.05 -1.74 -28.24
CA GLY A 176 24.86 -0.29 -28.39
C GLY A 176 23.67 0.25 -27.59
N GLU A 177 23.36 1.53 -27.73
CA GLU A 177 22.18 2.18 -27.16
C GLU A 177 21.21 2.60 -28.29
N PRO A 178 20.01 2.00 -28.41
CA PRO A 178 19.42 0.95 -27.58
C PRO A 178 20.03 -0.45 -27.83
N ALA A 179 20.13 -1.25 -26.77
CA ALA A 179 20.61 -2.64 -26.84
C ALA A 179 19.43 -3.59 -27.06
N LYS A 180 19.65 -4.70 -27.76
CA LYS A 180 18.71 -5.83 -27.76
C LYS A 180 19.31 -6.99 -27.00
N VAL A 181 18.60 -7.43 -25.97
CA VAL A 181 19.05 -8.51 -25.08
C VAL A 181 17.94 -9.52 -24.91
N LYS A 182 18.29 -10.79 -24.86
CA LYS A 182 17.37 -11.86 -24.51
C LYS A 182 17.63 -12.24 -23.07
N MET A 183 16.60 -12.11 -22.24
CA MET A 183 16.65 -12.38 -20.80
C MET A 183 15.55 -13.39 -20.46
N GLY A 184 15.91 -14.49 -19.80
CA GLY A 184 14.92 -15.50 -19.39
C GLY A 184 14.05 -16.04 -20.54
N GLY A 185 14.65 -16.20 -21.72
CA GLY A 185 13.98 -16.74 -22.91
C GLY A 185 13.17 -15.74 -23.74
N ARG A 186 13.09 -14.45 -23.37
CA ARG A 186 12.37 -13.40 -24.11
C ARG A 186 13.30 -12.29 -24.59
N VAL A 187 12.99 -11.66 -25.72
CA VAL A 187 13.78 -10.58 -26.31
C VAL A 187 13.27 -9.23 -25.80
N TYR A 188 14.21 -8.40 -25.36
CA TYR A 188 13.96 -7.06 -24.82
C TYR A 188 14.81 -6.03 -25.56
N THR A 189 14.20 -4.90 -25.87
CA THR A 189 14.90 -3.67 -26.27
C THR A 189 15.14 -2.82 -25.04
N VAL A 190 16.40 -2.54 -24.73
CA VAL A 190 16.83 -1.75 -23.57
C VAL A 190 17.26 -0.37 -24.02
N LYS A 191 16.65 0.67 -23.44
CA LYS A 191 17.03 2.07 -23.69
C LYS A 191 17.13 2.84 -22.38
N ILE A 192 17.89 3.91 -22.37
CA ILE A 192 17.95 4.81 -21.23
C ILE A 192 16.79 5.79 -21.33
N VAL A 193 16.04 5.92 -20.25
CA VAL A 193 14.98 6.92 -20.14
C VAL A 193 15.26 7.86 -18.99
N GLU A 194 14.97 9.12 -19.24
CA GLU A 194 14.99 10.17 -18.25
C GLU A 194 13.54 10.43 -17.84
N TYR A 195 13.24 10.31 -16.55
CA TYR A 195 11.91 10.65 -16.05
C TYR A 195 12.01 11.57 -14.85
N CYS A 196 11.05 12.48 -14.76
CA CYS A 196 10.94 13.41 -13.64
C CYS A 196 10.42 12.67 -12.42
N SER A 197 11.33 12.25 -11.55
CA SER A 197 10.95 11.80 -10.22
C SER A 197 10.49 13.02 -9.42
N LEU A 198 9.25 12.96 -8.90
CA LEU A 198 8.66 13.95 -7.99
C LEU A 198 9.55 14.28 -6.76
N SER A 199 10.61 13.50 -6.53
CA SER A 199 11.40 13.55 -5.31
C SER A 199 12.86 13.96 -5.47
N ASN A 200 13.46 13.89 -6.68
CA ASN A 200 14.92 14.01 -6.88
C ASN A 200 15.35 14.70 -8.19
N GLY A 201 14.45 15.39 -8.90
CA GLY A 201 14.75 15.97 -10.21
C GLY A 201 14.76 14.90 -11.31
N VAL A 202 15.57 15.12 -12.35
CA VAL A 202 15.71 14.17 -13.47
C VAL A 202 16.41 12.89 -12.98
N ALA A 203 15.69 11.78 -12.97
CA ALA A 203 16.22 10.45 -12.68
C ALA A 203 16.45 9.69 -14.00
N TYR A 204 17.52 8.89 -14.03
CA TYR A 204 17.84 8.02 -15.16
C TYR A 204 17.38 6.60 -14.83
N ALA A 205 16.79 5.91 -15.78
CA ALA A 205 16.45 4.50 -15.65
C ALA A 205 16.72 3.74 -16.94
N MET A 206 16.88 2.42 -16.81
CA MET A 206 16.88 1.51 -17.95
C MET A 206 15.47 1.00 -18.17
N GLU A 207 14.94 1.25 -19.37
CA GLU A 207 13.67 0.75 -19.85
C GLU A 207 13.91 -0.54 -20.64
N PHE A 208 13.48 -1.69 -20.12
CA PHE A 208 13.46 -2.95 -20.86
C PHE A 208 12.06 -3.19 -21.42
N ARG A 209 11.91 -3.08 -22.74
CA ARG A 209 10.65 -3.30 -23.46
C ARG A 209 10.68 -4.66 -24.15
N CYS A 210 9.76 -5.54 -23.82
CA CYS A 210 9.63 -6.84 -24.50
C CYS A 210 9.22 -6.64 -25.96
N GLU A 211 9.90 -7.33 -26.89
CA GLU A 211 9.45 -7.48 -28.28
C GLU A 211 8.45 -8.64 -28.42
#